data_AF-Q2H580-F1
#
_entry.id   AF-Q2H580-F1
#
_cell.length_a   1.000
_cell.length_b   1.000
_cell.length_c   1.000
_cell.angle_alpha   90.00
_cell.angle_beta   90.00
_cell.angle_gamma   90.00
#
_symmetry.space_group_name_H-M   'P 1'
#
loop_
_entity.id
_entity.type
_entity.pdbx_description
1 polymer ?
#
loop_
_entity_poly.entity_id
_entity_poly.type
_entity_poly.pdbx_seq_one_letter_code
_entity_poly.pdbx_strand_id
1 'polypeptide(L)'
;MHHPRPPRRPAPKKHHAHQLPRAPVPPHPLIAPHAARSRQRPRRDVLRAVRGRQRFVRIPRLPGGGVRGEALDEGELGGLFVENPDGVGVFGGAGGGRGGGGEDQAQGGVAEGAGQGEEEGEDEAWGEAGSVKSDNYAFGTAMERLIAVCLSHRDHFSEGHMRQVFGYEAYHWGIMITPEASQGQDCDIFDATDATEIDPVTFRMRNPTMDWWFRDQKDVDPALSAKLIGRIIIGRVPDEVSRDEVWHVFKNVPLPVRNRDPQQSCVTWAVNAILALQALGWVRKFEIDQFKDWALSYADMRMKQRPGSSEDEVTHYAVEN
;
A
#
# COMPACT_ATOMS: atom_id res chain seq x y z
N MET A 1 65.05 11.09 -29.34
CA MET A 1 63.74 10.45 -29.47
C MET A 1 62.66 11.50 -29.24
N HIS A 2 62.05 12.01 -30.32
CA HIS A 2 61.03 13.06 -30.25
C HIS A 2 59.65 12.40 -30.18
N HIS A 3 58.93 12.62 -29.08
CA HIS A 3 57.54 12.19 -28.94
C HIS A 3 56.61 13.03 -29.84
N PRO A 4 55.66 12.41 -30.56
CA PRO A 4 54.71 13.12 -31.40
C PRO A 4 53.69 13.87 -30.54
N ARG A 5 53.35 15.10 -30.95
CA ARG A 5 52.32 15.92 -30.30
C ARG A 5 50.92 15.34 -30.59
N PRO A 6 50.01 15.36 -29.59
CA PRO A 6 48.64 14.90 -29.79
C PRO A 6 47.84 15.84 -30.71
N PRO A 7 46.83 15.32 -31.42
CA PRO A 7 46.03 16.08 -32.36
C PRO A 7 45.14 17.13 -31.66
N ARG A 8 45.01 18.29 -32.30
CA ARG A 8 44.18 19.40 -31.83
C ARG A 8 42.70 19.05 -31.97
N ARG A 9 41.92 19.30 -30.91
CA ARG A 9 40.45 19.18 -30.91
C ARG A 9 39.83 20.19 -31.90
N PRO A 10 38.79 19.80 -32.65
CA PRO A 10 38.06 20.71 -33.52
C PRO A 10 37.22 21.70 -32.71
N ALA A 11 37.14 22.93 -33.20
CA ALA A 11 36.35 24.00 -32.61
C ALA A 11 34.83 23.73 -32.72
N PRO A 12 34.03 24.16 -31.74
CA PRO A 12 32.58 23.95 -31.74
C PRO A 12 31.90 24.77 -32.85
N LYS A 13 31.03 24.10 -33.61
CA LYS A 13 30.18 24.72 -34.63
C LYS A 13 29.11 25.58 -33.95
N LYS A 14 28.99 26.84 -34.37
CA LYS A 14 27.93 27.75 -33.93
C LYS A 14 26.60 27.30 -34.55
N HIS A 15 25.67 26.84 -33.73
CA HIS A 15 24.30 26.59 -34.15
C HIS A 15 23.53 27.91 -34.20
N HIS A 16 23.04 28.27 -35.39
CA HIS A 16 22.08 29.35 -35.56
C HIS A 16 20.72 28.92 -34.98
N ALA A 17 20.30 29.59 -33.90
CA ALA A 17 18.98 29.41 -33.32
C ALA A 17 17.93 30.04 -34.24
N HIS A 18 17.09 29.20 -34.86
CA HIS A 18 15.84 29.64 -35.47
C HIS A 18 14.87 30.08 -34.38
N GLN A 19 14.47 31.36 -34.39
CA GLN A 19 13.37 31.86 -33.56
C GLN A 19 12.05 31.27 -34.05
N LEU A 20 11.39 30.52 -33.17
CA LEU A 20 10.01 30.08 -33.37
C LEU A 20 9.04 31.27 -33.18
N PRO A 21 7.94 31.33 -33.94
CA PRO A 21 6.93 32.39 -33.79
C PRO A 21 6.26 32.30 -32.41
N ARG A 22 6.08 33.46 -31.78
CA ARG A 22 5.40 33.60 -30.49
C ARG A 22 3.90 33.30 -30.66
N ALA A 23 3.38 32.42 -29.80
CA ALA A 23 1.95 32.15 -29.70
C ALA A 23 1.17 33.39 -29.19
N PRO A 24 -0.08 33.59 -29.62
CA PRO A 24 -0.92 34.69 -29.17
C PRO A 24 -1.29 34.54 -27.69
N VAL A 25 -1.25 35.68 -26.98
CA VAL A 25 -1.61 35.80 -25.56
C VAL A 25 -3.14 35.68 -25.42
N PRO A 26 -3.66 34.82 -24.53
CA PRO A 26 -5.10 34.75 -24.29
C PRO A 26 -5.61 36.01 -23.56
N PRO A 27 -6.83 36.48 -23.86
CA PRO A 27 -7.40 37.65 -23.20
C PRO A 27 -7.66 37.37 -21.71
N HIS A 28 -7.34 38.37 -20.87
CA HIS A 28 -7.61 38.36 -19.44
C HIS A 28 -9.10 38.15 -19.13
N PRO A 29 -9.46 37.33 -18.11
CA PRO A 29 -10.84 37.21 -17.67
C PRO A 29 -11.32 38.51 -17.02
N LEU A 30 -12.47 38.99 -17.50
CA LEU A 30 -13.20 40.10 -16.92
C LEU A 30 -13.68 39.74 -15.51
N ILE A 31 -13.23 40.50 -14.52
CA ILE A 31 -13.67 40.43 -13.14
C ILE A 31 -15.12 40.92 -13.07
N ALA A 32 -16.06 40.03 -12.75
CA ALA A 32 -17.44 40.39 -12.47
C ALA A 32 -17.56 41.01 -11.05
N PRO A 33 -18.42 42.03 -10.86
CA PRO A 33 -18.54 42.74 -9.59
C PRO A 33 -19.29 41.92 -8.52
N HIS A 34 -18.74 42.01 -7.31
CA HIS A 34 -19.30 41.55 -6.03
C HIS A 34 -20.77 41.94 -5.84
N ALA A 35 -21.65 40.93 -5.77
CA ALA A 35 -23.00 41.08 -5.23
C ALA A 35 -22.99 40.96 -3.69
N ALA A 36 -23.87 41.74 -3.08
CA ALA A 36 -23.83 42.18 -1.70
C ALA A 36 -24.22 41.11 -0.66
N ARG A 37 -23.56 41.19 0.49
CA ARG A 37 -23.84 40.47 1.73
C ARG A 37 -25.23 40.84 2.28
N SER A 38 -26.11 39.85 2.43
CA SER A 38 -27.26 39.94 3.34
C SER A 38 -26.83 39.45 4.73
N ARG A 39 -26.87 40.37 5.70
CA ARG A 39 -26.66 40.10 7.12
C ARG A 39 -27.98 39.65 7.73
N GLN A 40 -28.05 38.44 8.28
CA GLN A 40 -28.97 38.14 9.37
C GLN A 40 -28.18 37.73 10.61
N ARG A 41 -28.30 38.56 11.64
CA ARG A 41 -27.81 38.33 13.00
C ARG A 41 -29.00 37.92 13.90
N PRO A 42 -28.73 37.35 15.08
CA PRO A 42 -29.48 36.24 15.64
C PRO A 42 -30.64 36.69 16.54
N ARG A 43 -31.62 35.80 16.75
CA ARG A 43 -32.56 35.89 17.88
C ARG A 43 -32.04 35.08 19.05
N ARG A 44 -31.97 35.77 20.20
CA ARG A 44 -31.74 35.26 21.55
C ARG A 44 -33.04 34.68 22.14
N ASP A 45 -32.83 33.96 23.24
CA ASP A 45 -33.77 33.50 24.27
C ASP A 45 -34.46 32.16 23.93
N VAL A 46 -34.39 31.11 24.76
CA VAL A 46 -34.70 31.08 26.20
C VAL A 46 -33.85 30.04 26.95
N LEU A 47 -33.24 30.47 28.06
CA LEU A 47 -32.67 29.62 29.12
C LEU A 47 -33.79 28.94 29.91
N ARG A 48 -33.76 27.61 30.06
CA ARG A 48 -34.44 26.91 31.15
C ARG A 48 -33.46 25.94 31.81
N ALA A 49 -33.11 26.29 33.05
CA ALA A 49 -32.26 25.49 33.93
C ALA A 49 -33.00 24.24 34.40
N VAL A 50 -32.35 23.08 34.32
CA VAL A 50 -32.72 21.88 35.09
C VAL A 50 -31.52 21.50 35.94
N ARG A 51 -31.66 21.73 37.25
CA ARG A 51 -30.74 21.26 38.29
C ARG A 51 -30.92 19.74 38.46
N GLY A 52 -29.95 18.97 38.00
CA GLY A 52 -29.82 17.54 38.30
C GLY A 52 -28.82 17.32 39.44
N ARG A 53 -29.33 16.85 40.59
CA ARG A 53 -28.55 16.51 41.79
C ARG A 53 -27.58 15.34 41.50
N GLN A 54 -26.28 15.54 41.76
CA GLN A 54 -25.35 14.42 41.95
C GLN A 54 -25.70 13.68 43.24
N ARG A 55 -25.96 12.37 43.14
CA ARG A 55 -25.95 11.44 44.28
C ARG A 55 -24.66 10.64 44.21
N PHE A 56 -23.82 10.78 45.22
CA PHE A 56 -22.74 9.86 45.52
C PHE A 56 -23.34 8.51 45.89
N VAL A 57 -22.98 7.46 45.14
CA VAL A 57 -23.21 6.07 45.56
C VAL A 57 -21.90 5.56 46.14
N ARG A 58 -21.90 5.27 47.44
CA ARG A 58 -20.87 4.50 48.14
C ARG A 58 -20.91 3.07 47.63
N ILE A 59 -19.79 2.58 47.10
CA ILE A 59 -19.57 1.15 46.84
C ILE A 59 -19.10 0.49 48.15
N PRO A 60 -19.77 -0.55 48.66
CA PRO A 60 -19.26 -1.32 49.79
C PRO A 60 -18.14 -2.27 49.34
N ARG A 61 -17.07 -2.33 50.13
CA ARG A 61 -16.05 -3.40 50.09
C ARG A 61 -16.70 -4.71 50.56
N LEU A 62 -16.49 -5.79 49.82
CA LEU A 62 -16.67 -7.17 50.32
C LEU A 62 -15.33 -7.93 50.27
N PRO A 63 -15.15 -8.93 51.16
CA PRO A 63 -13.88 -9.57 51.45
C PRO A 63 -13.64 -10.85 50.62
N GLY A 64 -12.34 -11.14 50.48
CA GLY A 64 -11.66 -12.40 50.14
C GLY A 64 -12.42 -13.67 49.74
N GLY A 65 -11.84 -14.36 48.75
CA GLY A 65 -11.85 -15.81 48.69
C GLY A 65 -11.81 -16.39 47.27
N GLY A 66 -10.87 -17.32 47.03
CA GLY A 66 -11.09 -18.40 46.06
C GLY A 66 -10.17 -18.43 44.86
N VAL A 67 -9.02 -19.08 45.03
CA VAL A 67 -8.19 -19.60 43.94
C VAL A 67 -8.95 -20.73 43.24
N ARG A 68 -9.17 -20.61 41.93
CA ARG A 68 -9.41 -21.74 41.02
C ARG A 68 -8.81 -21.40 39.66
N GLY A 69 -7.90 -22.25 39.21
CA GLY A 69 -7.27 -22.15 37.90
C GLY A 69 -8.26 -22.53 36.81
N GLU A 70 -8.28 -21.69 35.78
CA GLU A 70 -8.80 -22.04 34.46
C GLU A 70 -7.65 -21.89 33.47
N ALA A 71 -7.53 -22.89 32.60
CA ALA A 71 -6.53 -23.00 31.57
C ALA A 71 -6.66 -21.82 30.59
N LEU A 72 -5.55 -21.11 30.38
CA LEU A 72 -5.43 -20.18 29.27
C LEU A 72 -5.10 -20.99 28.02
N ASP A 73 -6.02 -20.89 27.07
CA ASP A 73 -5.90 -21.30 25.68
C ASP A 73 -4.81 -20.44 25.01
N GLU A 74 -3.86 -21.11 24.35
CA GLU A 74 -2.74 -20.49 23.67
C GLU A 74 -3.20 -19.93 22.31
N GLY A 75 -3.36 -18.61 22.23
CA GLY A 75 -3.65 -17.91 20.99
C GLY A 75 -2.98 -16.53 20.98
N GLU A 76 -2.09 -16.35 20.01
CA GLU A 76 -1.37 -15.11 19.68
C GLU A 76 -0.31 -14.62 20.68
N LEU A 77 0.91 -15.12 20.48
CA LEU A 77 2.12 -14.38 20.83
C LEU A 77 2.16 -13.11 19.97
N GLY A 78 1.77 -11.99 20.57
CA GLY A 78 2.09 -10.66 20.06
C GLY A 78 3.58 -10.57 19.76
N GLY A 79 3.91 -10.44 18.48
CA GLY A 79 5.28 -10.24 18.02
C GLY A 79 5.88 -9.02 18.73
N LEU A 80 6.87 -9.26 19.57
CA LEU A 80 7.68 -8.23 20.19
C LEU A 80 8.40 -7.43 19.10
N PHE A 81 7.85 -6.27 18.79
CA PHE A 81 8.50 -5.27 17.97
C PHE A 81 9.64 -4.66 18.80
N VAL A 82 10.89 -4.88 18.40
CA VAL A 82 12.06 -4.23 19.00
C VAL A 82 12.45 -3.08 18.08
N GLU A 83 12.02 -1.87 18.42
CA GLU A 83 12.53 -0.65 17.82
C GLU A 83 13.68 -0.08 18.63
N ASN A 84 14.67 0.41 17.90
CA ASN A 84 15.90 1.01 18.38
C ASN A 84 15.65 2.53 18.57
N PRO A 85 15.60 3.06 19.79
CA PRO A 85 15.14 4.42 20.03
C PRO A 85 16.32 5.38 20.17
N ASP A 86 17.14 5.58 19.14
CA ASP A 86 18.21 6.60 19.18
C ASP A 86 18.44 7.27 17.81
N GLY A 87 17.46 8.07 17.39
CA GLY A 87 17.64 9.10 16.38
C GLY A 87 18.14 10.41 17.01
N VAL A 88 19.43 10.46 17.39
CA VAL A 88 20.08 11.71 17.82
C VAL A 88 21.12 12.10 16.78
N GLY A 89 20.79 13.11 15.97
CA GLY A 89 21.74 13.80 15.11
C GLY A 89 22.64 14.75 15.92
N VAL A 90 23.95 14.63 15.73
CA VAL A 90 24.92 15.68 16.10
C VAL A 90 25.93 15.84 14.97
N PHE A 91 26.05 17.09 14.51
CA PHE A 91 27.08 17.60 13.60
C PHE A 91 28.47 17.62 14.25
N GLY A 92 29.53 17.35 13.48
CA GLY A 92 30.83 17.99 13.66
C GLY A 92 32.09 17.14 13.42
N GLY A 93 32.91 17.55 12.44
CA GLY A 93 34.36 17.69 12.66
C GLY A 93 35.32 16.64 12.11
N ALA A 94 35.87 16.96 10.93
CA ALA A 94 37.26 16.81 10.43
C ALA A 94 38.32 15.89 11.12
N GLY A 95 39.13 15.27 10.24
CA GLY A 95 40.47 14.68 10.49
C GLY A 95 40.45 13.15 10.36
N GLY A 96 41.30 12.44 9.63
CA GLY A 96 42.61 12.69 9.03
C GLY A 96 43.45 11.40 9.20
N GLY A 97 44.11 10.91 8.13
CA GLY A 97 45.12 9.83 8.15
C GLY A 97 44.67 8.51 7.50
N ARG A 98 45.21 8.09 6.35
CA ARG A 98 46.53 7.47 6.04
C ARG A 98 46.70 6.01 6.50
N GLY A 99 47.14 5.18 5.55
CA GLY A 99 47.65 3.80 5.70
C GLY A 99 46.64 2.79 5.17
N GLY A 100 46.88 1.97 4.15
CA GLY A 100 48.13 1.34 3.67
C GLY A 100 47.86 -0.16 3.61
N GLY A 101 47.67 -0.72 2.42
CA GLY A 101 48.55 -1.79 1.92
C GLY A 101 47.90 -3.18 2.04
N GLY A 102 47.99 -4.00 1.00
CA GLY A 102 47.53 -5.38 1.02
C GLY A 102 47.05 -5.87 -0.35
N GLU A 103 47.99 -5.99 -1.29
CA GLU A 103 47.87 -6.87 -2.45
C GLU A 103 47.76 -8.32 -1.96
N ASP A 104 46.89 -9.13 -2.58
CA ASP A 104 47.23 -10.52 -2.83
C ASP A 104 46.50 -11.04 -4.07
N GLN A 105 47.32 -11.59 -4.96
CA GLN A 105 46.95 -12.24 -6.20
C GLN A 105 46.57 -13.69 -5.92
N ALA A 106 45.57 -14.23 -6.62
CA ALA A 106 45.55 -15.64 -6.96
C ALA A 106 44.88 -15.84 -8.32
N GLN A 107 45.68 -16.38 -9.24
CA GLN A 107 45.33 -16.81 -10.60
C GLN A 107 44.88 -18.28 -10.60
N GLY A 108 44.14 -18.66 -11.64
CA GLY A 108 43.86 -20.04 -12.08
C GLY A 108 42.37 -20.25 -12.33
N GLY A 109 41.88 -20.77 -13.46
CA GLY A 109 42.48 -21.37 -14.64
C GLY A 109 41.38 -22.13 -15.40
N VAL A 110 41.20 -21.77 -16.68
CA VAL A 110 40.70 -22.49 -17.86
C VAL A 110 40.13 -23.92 -17.69
N ALA A 111 38.95 -24.19 -18.28
CA ALA A 111 38.73 -25.30 -19.24
C ALA A 111 37.34 -25.23 -19.89
N GLU A 112 37.36 -25.33 -21.22
CA GLU A 112 36.25 -25.51 -22.15
C GLU A 112 35.72 -26.96 -22.10
N GLY A 113 34.49 -27.15 -22.58
CA GLY A 113 33.92 -28.48 -22.82
C GLY A 113 32.63 -28.40 -23.62
N ALA A 114 32.77 -28.30 -24.93
CA ALA A 114 31.69 -28.50 -25.90
C ALA A 114 31.34 -29.99 -26.00
N GLY A 115 30.06 -30.30 -26.16
CA GLY A 115 29.57 -31.65 -26.45
C GLY A 115 28.18 -31.59 -27.07
N GLN A 116 28.16 -31.54 -28.40
CA GLN A 116 26.98 -31.83 -29.22
C GLN A 116 26.81 -33.35 -29.31
N GLY A 117 25.57 -33.82 -29.28
CA GLY A 117 25.19 -35.21 -29.53
C GLY A 117 23.72 -35.25 -29.89
N GLU A 118 23.46 -35.35 -31.20
CA GLU A 118 22.20 -35.75 -31.82
C GLU A 118 21.97 -37.24 -31.54
N GLU A 119 20.74 -37.66 -31.29
CA GLU A 119 20.22 -38.92 -31.83
C GLU A 119 18.69 -38.94 -31.80
N GLU A 120 18.15 -39.21 -32.98
CA GLU A 120 16.75 -39.45 -33.31
C GLU A 120 16.30 -40.82 -32.76
N GLY A 121 15.02 -40.95 -32.47
CA GLY A 121 14.43 -42.21 -32.02
C GLY A 121 12.91 -42.10 -31.97
N GLU A 122 12.30 -42.33 -33.13
CA GLU A 122 10.88 -42.60 -33.32
C GLU A 122 10.46 -43.83 -32.48
N ASP A 123 9.25 -43.82 -31.92
CA ASP A 123 8.31 -44.96 -32.05
C ASP A 123 6.97 -44.67 -31.36
N GLU A 124 5.93 -45.04 -32.09
CA GLU A 124 4.50 -44.92 -31.83
C GLU A 124 4.03 -45.79 -30.64
N ALA A 125 2.93 -45.39 -29.97
CA ALA A 125 1.71 -46.21 -29.86
C ALA A 125 0.77 -45.77 -28.72
N TRP A 126 -0.45 -45.40 -29.12
CA TRP A 126 -1.77 -45.73 -28.55
C TRP A 126 -1.95 -45.80 -27.02
N GLY A 127 -2.66 -44.81 -26.49
CA GLY A 127 -3.22 -44.83 -25.13
C GLY A 127 -4.47 -43.95 -25.02
N GLU A 128 -5.60 -44.54 -25.38
CA GLU A 128 -6.98 -44.31 -24.90
C GLU A 128 -7.56 -42.89 -24.74
N ALA A 129 -8.75 -42.75 -25.34
CA ALA A 129 -9.69 -41.66 -25.17
C ALA A 129 -10.13 -41.51 -23.70
N GLY A 130 -9.38 -40.71 -22.94
CA GLY A 130 -9.91 -40.01 -21.78
C GLY A 130 -10.83 -38.91 -22.28
N SER A 131 -12.10 -39.23 -22.49
CA SER A 131 -13.19 -38.25 -22.56
C SER A 131 -13.10 -37.37 -21.33
N VAL A 132 -12.45 -36.21 -21.49
CA VAL A 132 -12.51 -35.13 -20.52
C VAL A 132 -13.98 -34.76 -20.50
N LYS A 133 -14.69 -35.24 -19.50
CA LYS A 133 -15.95 -34.66 -19.08
C LYS A 133 -15.60 -33.21 -18.78
N SER A 134 -15.84 -32.36 -19.78
CA SER A 134 -16.04 -30.95 -19.58
C SER A 134 -17.17 -30.90 -18.58
N ASP A 135 -16.82 -30.74 -17.30
CA ASP A 135 -17.74 -30.36 -16.26
C ASP A 135 -18.22 -28.96 -16.65
N ASN A 136 -19.21 -28.96 -17.54
CA ASN A 136 -20.16 -27.88 -17.71
C ASN A 136 -20.92 -27.82 -16.39
N TYR A 137 -20.23 -27.28 -15.37
CA TYR A 137 -20.91 -26.56 -14.31
C TYR A 137 -21.76 -25.54 -15.04
N ALA A 138 -23.07 -25.78 -14.97
CA ALA A 138 -24.07 -24.78 -15.30
C ALA A 138 -23.57 -23.44 -14.76
N PHE A 139 -23.61 -22.40 -15.61
CA PHE A 139 -23.34 -21.02 -15.26
C PHE A 139 -24.24 -20.60 -14.09
N GLY A 140 -23.87 -21.00 -12.88
CA GLY A 140 -24.13 -20.23 -11.68
C GLY A 140 -23.48 -18.89 -11.97
N THR A 141 -24.29 -17.85 -11.98
CA THR A 141 -23.87 -16.45 -12.07
C THR A 141 -22.50 -16.29 -11.43
N ALA A 142 -21.49 -15.96 -12.23
CA ALA A 142 -20.19 -15.58 -11.70
C ALA A 142 -20.44 -14.54 -10.62
N MET A 143 -19.99 -14.81 -9.40
CA MET A 143 -20.15 -13.86 -8.30
C MET A 143 -19.39 -12.58 -8.68
N GLU A 144 -20.06 -11.43 -8.67
CA GLU A 144 -19.44 -10.16 -9.01
C GLU A 144 -18.26 -9.92 -8.04
N ARG A 145 -17.07 -9.74 -8.62
CA ARG A 145 -15.84 -9.47 -7.87
C ARG A 145 -15.59 -7.97 -7.85
N LEU A 146 -15.64 -7.39 -6.67
CA LEU A 146 -15.41 -5.98 -6.43
C LEU A 146 -13.92 -5.71 -6.19
N ILE A 147 -13.51 -4.51 -6.59
CA ILE A 147 -12.18 -3.98 -6.33
C ILE A 147 -12.31 -2.92 -5.25
N ALA A 148 -11.61 -3.13 -4.13
CA ALA A 148 -11.60 -2.25 -2.99
C ALA A 148 -10.20 -1.74 -2.67
N VAL A 149 -10.09 -0.50 -2.19
CA VAL A 149 -8.91 -0.07 -1.43
C VAL A 149 -9.13 -0.48 0.02
N CYS A 150 -8.26 -1.33 0.54
CA CYS A 150 -8.28 -1.69 1.97
C CYS A 150 -7.32 -0.79 2.74
N LEU A 151 -7.79 -0.29 3.88
CA LEU A 151 -7.05 0.57 4.79
C LEU A 151 -6.85 -0.17 6.10
N SER A 152 -5.60 -0.32 6.52
CA SER A 152 -5.24 -1.03 7.75
C SER A 152 -4.47 -0.15 8.73
N HIS A 153 -4.70 -0.41 10.01
CA HIS A 153 -4.01 0.19 11.14
C HIS A 153 -2.51 -0.14 11.09
N ARG A 154 -1.68 0.88 11.30
CA ARG A 154 -0.22 0.79 11.42
C ARG A 154 0.22 1.08 12.86
N ASP A 155 -0.51 0.51 13.82
CA ASP A 155 -0.18 0.62 15.24
C ASP A 155 0.00 2.09 15.64
N HIS A 156 1.09 2.45 16.32
CA HIS A 156 1.29 3.82 16.78
C HIS A 156 1.33 4.86 15.64
N PHE A 157 1.57 4.48 14.38
CA PHE A 157 1.60 5.42 13.25
C PHE A 157 0.22 5.95 12.90
N SER A 158 -0.82 5.17 13.15
CA SER A 158 -2.22 5.54 12.90
C SER A 158 -2.83 6.40 14.01
N GLU A 159 -2.09 6.65 15.09
CA GLU A 159 -2.63 7.30 16.29
C GLU A 159 -1.99 8.66 16.59
N GLY A 160 -2.77 9.49 17.30
CA GLY A 160 -2.29 10.70 17.95
C GLY A 160 -1.50 11.65 17.05
N HIS A 161 -0.30 12.02 17.51
CA HIS A 161 0.59 12.93 16.79
C HIS A 161 1.19 12.28 15.54
N MET A 162 1.51 10.99 15.60
CA MET A 162 2.13 10.28 14.48
C MET A 162 1.19 10.24 13.27
N ARG A 163 -0.11 10.04 13.48
CA ARG A 163 -1.09 10.16 12.40
C ARG A 163 -1.01 11.49 11.65
N GLN A 164 -0.76 12.59 12.38
CA GLN A 164 -0.66 13.92 11.77
C GLN A 164 0.65 14.11 11.00
N VAL A 165 1.74 13.51 11.47
CA VAL A 165 3.06 13.56 10.85
C VAL A 165 3.08 12.72 9.56
N PHE A 166 2.55 11.50 9.60
CA PHE A 166 2.59 10.57 8.46
C PHE A 166 1.47 10.80 7.44
N GLY A 167 0.40 11.52 7.79
CA GLY A 167 -0.67 11.86 6.85
C GLY A 167 -1.30 10.62 6.23
N TYR A 168 -1.22 10.48 4.89
CA TYR A 168 -1.73 9.30 4.18
C TYR A 168 -1.04 8.00 4.59
N GLU A 169 0.25 8.08 4.95
CA GLU A 169 1.09 6.93 5.30
C GLU A 169 0.87 6.47 6.75
N ALA A 170 0.04 7.18 7.51
CA ALA A 170 -0.37 6.79 8.85
C ALA A 170 -1.17 5.47 8.83
N TYR A 171 -1.73 5.10 7.68
CA TYR A 171 -2.43 3.84 7.45
C TYR A 171 -1.71 3.05 6.36
N HIS A 172 -1.87 1.73 6.37
CA HIS A 172 -1.37 0.87 5.31
C HIS A 172 -2.45 0.71 4.24
N TRP A 173 -2.05 0.86 2.98
CA TRP A 173 -2.96 0.84 1.84
C TRP A 173 -2.66 -0.39 1.00
N GLY A 174 -3.71 -1.11 0.62
CA GLY A 174 -3.65 -2.22 -0.33
C GLY A 174 -4.86 -2.22 -1.25
N ILE A 175 -4.83 -3.12 -2.22
CA ILE A 175 -5.98 -3.43 -3.06
C ILE A 175 -6.51 -4.79 -2.66
N MET A 176 -7.81 -4.87 -2.41
CA MET A 176 -8.53 -6.10 -2.10
C MET A 176 -9.49 -6.43 -3.23
N ILE A 177 -9.49 -7.70 -3.63
CA ILE A 177 -10.50 -8.28 -4.51
C ILE A 177 -11.42 -9.10 -3.63
N THR A 178 -12.71 -8.77 -3.64
CA THR A 178 -13.69 -9.33 -2.70
C THR A 178 -15.01 -9.58 -3.44
N PRO A 179 -15.76 -10.65 -3.14
CA PRO A 179 -17.12 -10.78 -3.65
C PRO A 179 -18.02 -9.68 -3.05
N GLU A 180 -19.16 -9.40 -3.69
CA GLU A 180 -20.14 -8.44 -3.17
C GLU A 180 -20.61 -8.78 -1.74
N ALA A 181 -20.78 -10.07 -1.46
CA ALA A 181 -21.08 -10.59 -0.13
C ALA A 181 -19.99 -11.57 0.30
N SER A 182 -18.98 -11.08 1.02
CA SER A 182 -17.93 -11.93 1.60
C SER A 182 -18.47 -12.83 2.70
N GLN A 183 -18.13 -14.12 2.65
CA GLN A 183 -18.56 -15.17 3.56
C GLN A 183 -17.38 -15.86 4.27
N GLY A 184 -16.24 -15.17 4.38
CA GLY A 184 -15.05 -15.64 5.09
C GLY A 184 -13.82 -15.55 4.22
N GLN A 185 -13.13 -16.68 4.02
CA GLN A 185 -11.86 -16.80 3.28
C GLN A 185 -12.06 -16.74 1.76
N ASP A 186 -12.51 -15.59 1.27
CA ASP A 186 -12.85 -15.38 -0.15
C ASP A 186 -12.28 -14.09 -0.75
N CYS A 187 -11.41 -13.40 -0.01
CA CYS A 187 -10.79 -12.16 -0.45
C CYS A 187 -9.31 -12.37 -0.80
N ASP A 188 -8.83 -11.68 -1.84
CA ASP A 188 -7.40 -11.59 -2.12
C ASP A 188 -6.91 -10.17 -1.83
N ILE A 189 -5.80 -10.03 -1.11
CA ILE A 189 -5.18 -8.73 -0.79
C ILE A 189 -3.83 -8.62 -1.48
N PHE A 190 -3.62 -7.49 -2.13
CA PHE A 190 -2.40 -7.13 -2.84
C PHE A 190 -1.86 -5.83 -2.25
N ASP A 191 -0.59 -5.82 -1.84
CA ASP A 191 0.07 -4.60 -1.36
C ASP A 191 1.57 -4.58 -1.64
N ALA A 192 2.18 -3.42 -1.36
CA ALA A 192 3.61 -3.29 -1.23
C ALA A 192 3.96 -2.92 0.21
N THR A 193 4.99 -3.55 0.76
CA THR A 193 5.46 -3.29 2.12
C THR A 193 6.97 -3.34 2.19
N ASP A 194 7.55 -2.50 3.05
CA ASP A 194 8.95 -2.53 3.49
C ASP A 194 9.09 -3.10 4.91
N ALA A 195 7.99 -3.64 5.47
CA ALA A 195 7.95 -4.12 6.82
C ALA A 195 8.99 -5.21 7.08
N THR A 196 9.59 -5.09 8.26
CA THR A 196 10.50 -6.06 8.81
C THR A 196 9.75 -6.88 9.85
N GLU A 197 9.76 -8.20 9.71
CA GLU A 197 9.03 -9.12 10.59
C GLU A 197 10.01 -10.11 11.22
N ILE A 198 9.82 -10.43 12.50
CA ILE A 198 10.56 -11.52 13.12
C ILE A 198 9.87 -12.82 12.74
N ASP A 199 10.61 -13.70 12.07
CA ASP A 199 10.16 -15.06 11.81
C ASP A 199 9.98 -15.79 13.16
N PRO A 200 8.78 -16.25 13.51
CA PRO A 200 8.53 -16.83 14.83
C PRO A 200 9.21 -18.19 15.04
N VAL A 201 9.61 -18.86 13.96
CA VAL A 201 10.29 -20.17 14.00
C VAL A 201 11.79 -19.98 14.12
N THR A 202 12.36 -19.09 13.31
CA THR A 202 13.82 -18.91 13.26
C THR A 202 14.32 -17.78 14.16
N PHE A 203 13.42 -16.95 14.70
CA PHE A 203 13.72 -15.68 15.39
C PHE A 203 14.64 -14.76 14.59
N ARG A 204 14.69 -14.92 13.27
CA ARG A 204 15.45 -14.07 12.37
C ARG A 204 14.55 -13.02 11.77
N MET A 205 15.16 -11.87 11.55
CA MET A 205 14.54 -10.74 10.88
C MET A 205 14.34 -11.07 9.39
N ARG A 206 13.08 -11.07 8.94
CA ARG A 206 12.71 -11.04 7.53
C ARG A 206 12.74 -9.59 7.07
N ASN A 207 13.30 -9.32 5.89
CA ASN A 207 13.57 -7.98 5.39
C ASN A 207 14.49 -7.11 6.27
N PRO A 208 15.67 -7.57 6.69
CA PRO A 208 16.56 -6.72 7.48
C PRO A 208 17.00 -5.45 6.73
N THR A 209 16.92 -5.47 5.40
CA THR A 209 17.23 -4.33 4.54
C THR A 209 16.07 -3.35 4.41
N MET A 210 14.84 -3.71 4.81
CA MET A 210 13.58 -2.94 4.62
C MET A 210 13.26 -2.66 3.14
N ASP A 211 13.67 -3.54 2.22
CA ASP A 211 13.41 -3.34 0.80
C ASP A 211 11.92 -3.50 0.52
N TRP A 212 11.38 -2.64 -0.35
CA TRP A 212 10.00 -2.77 -0.77
C TRP A 212 9.83 -4.08 -1.54
N TRP A 213 8.82 -4.86 -1.17
CA TRP A 213 8.38 -6.01 -1.94
C TRP A 213 6.87 -5.99 -2.16
N PHE A 214 6.45 -6.72 -3.17
CA PHE A 214 5.05 -7.02 -3.45
C PHE A 214 4.61 -8.21 -2.61
N ARG A 215 3.41 -8.15 -2.04
CA ARG A 215 2.80 -9.24 -1.27
C ARG A 215 1.40 -9.52 -1.80
N ASP A 216 1.12 -10.79 -2.05
CA ASP A 216 -0.18 -11.34 -2.37
C ASP A 216 -0.65 -12.28 -1.25
N GLN A 217 -1.77 -11.94 -0.61
CA GLN A 217 -2.42 -12.77 0.39
C GLN A 217 -3.71 -13.32 -0.22
N LYS A 218 -3.83 -14.63 -0.28
CA LYS A 218 -4.98 -15.31 -0.90
C LYS A 218 -5.95 -15.82 0.16
N ASP A 219 -7.22 -15.90 -0.21
CA ASP A 219 -8.28 -16.51 0.61
C ASP A 219 -8.32 -15.94 2.04
N VAL A 220 -8.16 -14.61 2.14
CA VAL A 220 -8.20 -13.83 3.38
C VAL A 220 -9.65 -13.70 3.85
N ASP A 221 -9.86 -13.86 5.15
CA ASP A 221 -11.09 -13.47 5.84
C ASP A 221 -10.93 -12.05 6.41
N PRO A 222 -11.58 -11.02 5.84
CA PRO A 222 -11.47 -9.65 6.34
C PRO A 222 -11.92 -9.53 7.80
N ALA A 223 -12.89 -10.33 8.25
CA ALA A 223 -13.45 -10.24 9.60
C ALA A 223 -12.46 -10.72 10.68
N LEU A 224 -11.44 -11.51 10.31
CA LEU A 224 -10.38 -11.95 11.22
C LEU A 224 -9.23 -10.94 11.34
N SER A 225 -9.18 -9.92 10.49
CA SER A 225 -8.10 -8.95 10.51
C SER A 225 -8.34 -7.86 11.54
N ALA A 226 -7.71 -7.98 12.71
CA ALA A 226 -7.76 -6.95 13.75
C ALA A 226 -7.18 -5.59 13.30
N LYS A 227 -6.37 -5.57 12.25
CA LYS A 227 -5.78 -4.33 11.70
C LYS A 227 -6.63 -3.71 10.59
N LEU A 228 -7.60 -4.42 9.99
CA LEU A 228 -8.41 -3.84 8.91
C LEU A 228 -9.37 -2.79 9.49
N ILE A 229 -9.32 -1.58 8.94
CA ILE A 229 -10.13 -0.43 9.39
C ILE A 229 -11.38 -0.29 8.51
N GLY A 230 -11.20 -0.50 7.21
CA GLY A 230 -12.26 -0.38 6.24
C GLY A 230 -11.82 -0.70 4.81
N ARG A 231 -12.83 -0.87 3.96
CA ARG A 231 -12.75 -1.26 2.55
C ARG A 231 -13.55 -0.26 1.72
N ILE A 232 -12.90 0.34 0.72
CA ILE A 232 -13.51 1.35 -0.13
C ILE A 232 -13.65 0.77 -1.53
N ILE A 233 -14.87 0.41 -1.94
CA ILE A 233 -15.15 -0.10 -3.29
C ILE A 233 -14.95 1.02 -4.31
N ILE A 234 -14.09 0.76 -5.30
CA ILE A 234 -13.72 1.70 -6.38
C ILE A 234 -14.02 1.17 -7.78
N GLY A 235 -14.28 -0.14 -7.93
CA GLY A 235 -14.55 -0.76 -9.22
C GLY A 235 -14.89 -2.23 -9.11
N ARG A 236 -14.82 -2.92 -10.24
CA ARG A 236 -15.14 -4.34 -10.37
C ARG A 236 -14.22 -5.02 -11.36
N VAL A 237 -13.94 -6.30 -11.12
CA VAL A 237 -13.20 -7.16 -12.04
C VAL A 237 -14.17 -7.73 -13.06
N PRO A 238 -13.91 -7.64 -14.37
CA PRO A 238 -14.76 -8.30 -15.37
C PRO A 238 -14.84 -9.81 -15.15
N ASP A 239 -15.98 -10.42 -15.50
CA ASP A 239 -16.25 -11.84 -15.23
C ASP A 239 -15.28 -12.76 -15.95
N GLU A 240 -14.75 -12.34 -17.10
CA GLU A 240 -13.85 -13.12 -17.94
C GLU A 240 -12.40 -13.13 -17.42
N VAL A 241 -12.06 -12.24 -16.49
CA VAL A 241 -10.68 -12.07 -16.01
C VAL A 241 -10.37 -13.07 -14.91
N SER A 242 -9.41 -13.95 -15.14
CA SER A 242 -8.95 -14.94 -14.15
C SER A 242 -8.25 -14.31 -12.94
N ARG A 243 -8.15 -15.05 -11.83
CA ARG A 243 -7.38 -14.66 -10.64
C ARG A 243 -5.90 -14.41 -10.98
N ASP A 244 -5.33 -15.19 -11.90
CA ASP A 244 -3.93 -15.06 -12.33
C ASP A 244 -3.70 -13.77 -13.13
N GLU A 245 -4.65 -13.36 -13.97
CA GLU A 245 -4.59 -12.08 -14.68
C GLU A 245 -4.63 -10.91 -13.71
N VAL A 246 -5.50 -10.96 -12.69
CA VAL A 246 -5.55 -9.96 -11.62
C VAL A 246 -4.22 -9.86 -10.89
N TRP A 247 -3.63 -11.00 -10.51
CA TRP A 247 -2.30 -11.04 -9.88
C TRP A 247 -1.22 -10.44 -10.80
N HIS A 248 -1.27 -10.73 -12.11
CA HIS A 248 -0.30 -10.22 -13.07
C HIS A 248 -0.39 -8.70 -13.20
N VAL A 249 -1.59 -8.11 -13.12
CA VAL A 249 -1.75 -6.64 -13.07
C VAL A 249 -1.01 -6.06 -11.88
N PHE A 250 -1.27 -6.56 -10.66
CA PHE A 250 -0.69 -5.99 -9.44
C PHE A 250 0.81 -6.24 -9.30
N LYS A 251 1.31 -7.40 -9.74
CA LYS A 251 2.74 -7.71 -9.74
C LYS A 251 3.55 -6.76 -10.62
N ASN A 252 2.95 -6.23 -11.69
CA ASN A 252 3.60 -5.29 -12.60
C ASN A 252 3.46 -3.82 -12.15
N VAL A 253 2.75 -3.53 -11.07
CA VAL A 253 2.70 -2.18 -10.49
C VAL A 253 4.09 -1.85 -9.92
N PRO A 254 4.71 -0.72 -10.30
CA PRO A 254 6.03 -0.35 -9.80
C PRO A 254 6.06 -0.26 -8.27
N LEU A 255 7.01 -0.98 -7.67
CA LEU A 255 7.26 -0.89 -6.24
C LEU A 255 7.81 0.50 -5.85
N PRO A 256 7.51 0.98 -4.63
CA PRO A 256 8.07 2.22 -4.14
C PRO A 256 9.61 2.18 -4.12
N VAL A 257 10.23 3.31 -4.44
CA VAL A 257 11.68 3.48 -4.42
C VAL A 257 12.08 4.17 -3.12
N ARG A 258 12.90 3.49 -2.31
CA ARG A 258 13.41 4.07 -1.06
C ARG A 258 14.29 5.30 -1.34
N ASN A 259 14.28 6.27 -0.43
CA ASN A 259 15.12 7.46 -0.44
C ASN A 259 14.93 8.32 -1.71
N ARG A 260 13.74 8.25 -2.31
CA ARG A 260 13.35 9.10 -3.41
C ARG A 260 12.70 10.37 -2.87
N ASP A 261 12.84 11.47 -3.60
CA ASP A 261 12.12 12.72 -3.33
C ASP A 261 11.11 12.98 -4.48
N PRO A 262 9.79 13.07 -4.19
CA PRO A 262 9.16 12.86 -2.88
C PRO A 262 9.28 11.40 -2.41
N GLN A 263 9.22 11.21 -1.08
CA GLN A 263 9.23 9.89 -0.45
C GLN A 263 8.08 9.03 -0.99
N GLN A 264 8.38 7.76 -1.26
CA GLN A 264 7.41 6.79 -1.76
C GLN A 264 7.09 5.75 -0.69
N SER A 265 5.85 5.24 -0.71
CA SER A 265 5.30 4.33 0.30
C SER A 265 4.24 3.38 -0.28
N CYS A 266 3.60 2.57 0.57
CA CYS A 266 2.47 1.73 0.19
C CYS A 266 1.32 2.55 -0.42
N VAL A 267 1.17 3.82 -0.04
CA VAL A 267 0.23 4.76 -0.66
C VAL A 267 0.60 5.02 -2.12
N THR A 268 1.90 5.20 -2.43
CA THR A 268 2.38 5.37 -3.81
C THR A 268 2.06 4.13 -4.65
N TRP A 269 2.29 2.94 -4.10
CA TRP A 269 1.96 1.69 -4.79
C TRP A 269 0.45 1.55 -5.03
N ALA A 270 -0.37 1.78 -4.01
CA ALA A 270 -1.83 1.69 -4.12
C ALA A 270 -2.38 2.67 -5.16
N VAL A 271 -1.87 3.91 -5.19
CA VAL A 271 -2.21 4.89 -6.22
C VAL A 271 -1.83 4.40 -7.62
N ASN A 272 -0.62 3.88 -7.80
CA ASN A 272 -0.20 3.32 -9.09
C ASN A 272 -1.06 2.13 -9.51
N ALA A 273 -1.50 1.30 -8.56
CA ALA A 273 -2.43 0.20 -8.81
C ALA A 273 -3.80 0.71 -9.26
N ILE A 274 -4.36 1.73 -8.60
CA ILE A 274 -5.62 2.38 -9.02
C ILE A 274 -5.49 2.93 -10.45
N LEU A 275 -4.39 3.59 -10.77
CA LEU A 275 -4.13 4.13 -12.11
C LEU A 275 -4.04 3.02 -13.16
N ALA A 276 -3.39 1.89 -12.85
CA ALA A 276 -3.33 0.73 -13.73
C ALA A 276 -4.73 0.15 -13.99
N LEU A 277 -5.55 0.02 -12.93
CA LEU A 277 -6.93 -0.45 -13.04
C LEU A 277 -7.83 0.53 -13.82
N GLN A 278 -7.60 1.84 -13.69
CA GLN A 278 -8.27 2.86 -14.50
C GLN A 278 -7.87 2.79 -15.97
N ALA A 279 -6.61 2.47 -16.27
CA ALA A 279 -6.15 2.26 -17.65
C ALA A 279 -6.76 1.01 -18.29
N LEU A 280 -7.02 -0.04 -17.50
CA LEU A 280 -7.73 -1.25 -17.91
C LEU A 280 -9.26 -1.07 -18.00
N GLY A 281 -9.80 0.03 -17.46
CA GLY A 281 -11.24 0.29 -17.42
C GLY A 281 -12.01 -0.49 -16.35
N TRP A 282 -11.32 -1.14 -15.41
CA TRP A 282 -11.95 -1.88 -14.29
C TRP A 282 -12.39 -0.95 -13.15
N VAL A 283 -11.70 0.19 -13.04
CA VAL A 283 -12.01 1.27 -12.12
C VAL A 283 -12.35 2.52 -12.93
N ARG A 284 -13.43 3.21 -12.58
CA ARG A 284 -13.77 4.48 -13.24
C ARG A 284 -12.72 5.54 -12.94
N LYS A 285 -12.55 6.50 -13.86
CA LYS A 285 -11.65 7.64 -13.63
C LYS A 285 -12.24 8.57 -12.55
N PHE A 286 -11.39 8.98 -11.63
CA PHE A 286 -11.67 9.99 -10.60
C PHE A 286 -10.36 10.69 -10.21
N GLU A 287 -10.47 11.86 -9.58
CA GLU A 287 -9.31 12.63 -9.11
C GLU A 287 -8.65 11.94 -7.91
N ILE A 288 -7.41 11.47 -8.11
CA ILE A 288 -6.68 10.66 -7.12
C ILE A 288 -6.43 11.41 -5.81
N ASP A 289 -6.08 12.70 -5.88
CA ASP A 289 -5.79 13.46 -4.66
C ASP A 289 -7.05 13.69 -3.82
N GLN A 290 -8.20 13.94 -4.45
CA GLN A 290 -9.49 14.01 -3.75
C GLN A 290 -9.85 12.67 -3.11
N PHE A 291 -9.63 11.56 -3.83
CA PHE A 291 -9.83 10.23 -3.27
C PHE A 291 -8.94 9.99 -2.05
N LYS A 292 -7.68 10.42 -2.09
CA LYS A 292 -6.76 10.23 -0.97
C LYS A 292 -7.21 10.97 0.28
N ASP A 293 -7.61 12.23 0.14
CA ASP A 293 -8.15 13.03 1.24
C ASP A 293 -9.41 12.41 1.84
N TRP A 294 -10.28 11.91 0.98
CA TRP A 294 -11.50 11.22 1.39
C TRP A 294 -11.19 9.91 2.13
N ALA A 295 -10.31 9.07 1.58
CA ALA A 295 -9.90 7.79 2.18
C ALA A 295 -9.23 7.99 3.55
N LEU A 296 -8.38 9.01 3.68
CA LEU A 296 -7.77 9.39 4.96
C LEU A 296 -8.83 9.83 5.99
N SER A 297 -9.80 10.63 5.56
CA SER A 297 -10.90 11.07 6.41
C SER A 297 -11.80 9.91 6.84
N TYR A 298 -12.04 8.96 5.93
CA TYR A 298 -12.77 7.73 6.21
C TYR A 298 -12.03 6.86 7.25
N ALA A 299 -10.73 6.62 7.08
CA ALA A 299 -9.92 5.89 8.07
C ALA A 299 -9.97 6.54 9.45
N ASP A 300 -9.77 7.86 9.52
CA ASP A 300 -9.84 8.62 10.78
C ASP A 300 -11.21 8.53 11.47
N MET A 301 -12.29 8.51 10.68
CA MET A 301 -13.64 8.35 11.21
C MET A 301 -13.80 6.95 11.81
N ARG A 302 -13.37 5.91 11.08
CA ARG A 302 -13.44 4.51 11.53
C ARG A 302 -12.61 4.26 12.78
N MET A 303 -11.40 4.82 12.87
CA MET A 303 -10.57 4.74 14.08
C MET A 303 -11.21 5.36 15.33
N LYS A 304 -12.12 6.33 15.16
CA LYS A 304 -12.86 6.95 16.29
C LYS A 304 -14.09 6.15 16.70
N GLN A 305 -14.61 5.29 15.83
CA GLN A 305 -15.76 4.44 16.15
C GLN A 305 -15.31 3.34 17.11
N ARG A 306 -16.13 3.03 18.10
CA ARG A 306 -15.77 2.02 19.11
C ARG A 306 -15.68 0.63 18.48
N PRO A 307 -14.77 -0.24 18.97
CA PRO A 307 -14.80 -1.67 18.66
C PRO A 307 -16.21 -2.22 18.92
N GLY A 308 -16.80 -2.89 17.92
CA GLY A 308 -18.15 -3.46 18.00
C GLY A 308 -19.28 -2.63 17.38
N SER A 309 -18.98 -1.48 16.75
CA SER A 309 -19.93 -0.82 15.85
C SER A 309 -20.10 -1.66 14.59
N SER A 310 -21.30 -2.23 14.37
CA SER A 310 -21.64 -3.03 13.19
C SER A 310 -21.81 -2.19 11.91
N GLU A 311 -21.35 -0.94 11.90
CA GLU A 311 -21.37 -0.12 10.68
C GLU A 311 -20.44 -0.74 9.63
N ASP A 312 -21.00 -0.87 8.43
CA ASP A 312 -20.38 -1.56 7.30
C ASP A 312 -18.93 -1.13 7.14
N GLU A 313 -18.04 -2.10 7.33
CA GLU A 313 -16.61 -1.99 7.05
C GLU A 313 -16.36 -1.70 5.55
N VAL A 314 -17.40 -1.82 4.72
CA VAL A 314 -17.38 -1.59 3.29
C VAL A 314 -18.13 -0.29 2.98
N THR A 315 -17.51 0.58 2.19
CA THR A 315 -18.13 1.79 1.66
C THR A 315 -17.84 1.93 0.17
N HIS A 316 -18.68 2.63 -0.57
CA HIS A 316 -18.47 2.88 -1.99
C HIS A 316 -17.94 4.30 -2.19
N TYR A 317 -16.85 4.42 -2.94
CA TYR A 317 -16.39 5.74 -3.35
C TYR A 317 -17.29 6.28 -4.47
N ALA A 318 -18.27 7.10 -4.09
CA ALA A 318 -19.14 7.83 -4.99
C ALA A 318 -18.62 9.27 -5.20
N VAL A 319 -17.99 9.57 -6.34
CA VAL A 319 -17.86 10.96 -6.80
C VAL A 319 -19.25 11.43 -7.22
N GLU A 320 -19.83 12.36 -6.47
CA GLU A 320 -20.94 13.19 -6.95
C GLU A 320 -20.40 14.01 -8.13
N ASN A 321 -20.82 13.67 -9.35
CA ASN A 321 -20.51 14.45 -10.55
C ASN A 321 -21.30 15.75 -10.57
#